data_AF-A0A9E3UBF8-F1
#
_entry.id   AF-A0A9E3UBF8-F1
#
_cell.length_a   1.000
_cell.length_b   1.000
_cell.length_c   1.000
_cell.angle_alpha   90.00
_cell.angle_beta   90.00
_cell.angle_gamma   90.00
#
_symmetry.space_group_name_H-M   'P 1'
#
loop_
_entity.id
_entity.type
_entity.pdbx_description
1 polymer ?
#
loop_
_entity_poly.entity_id
_entity_poly.type
_entity_poly.pdbx_seq_one_letter_code
_entity_poly.pdbx_strand_id
1 'polypeptide(L)'
;MLPEYSGGSIASMSVEKFSVSFEGGLAAMVRKAAAEEKLSVSSWLAEAAEAKARQRHLRHALDAFAAEHGALRDAEIEELVRSARASSRMTGPPRNRPRKSARGKRSRKVA
;
A
#
# COMPACT_ATOMS: atom_id res chain seq x y z
N MET A 1 -16.60 13.09 46.89
CA MET A 1 -16.82 13.42 45.47
C MET A 1 -15.50 13.26 44.76
N LEU A 2 -15.23 12.07 44.21
CA LEU A 2 -14.04 11.78 43.41
C LEU A 2 -14.44 11.76 41.93
N PRO A 3 -13.59 12.25 41.02
CA PRO A 3 -13.91 12.27 39.59
C PRO A 3 -13.82 10.86 39.00
N GLU A 4 -14.90 10.45 38.33
CA GLU A 4 -15.00 9.23 37.54
C GLU A 4 -13.94 9.25 36.43
N TYR A 5 -12.97 8.34 36.51
CA TYR A 5 -12.01 8.10 35.44
C TYR A 5 -12.75 7.38 34.30
N SER A 6 -13.15 8.13 33.28
CA SER A 6 -13.64 7.56 32.02
C SER A 6 -12.50 6.79 31.37
N GLY A 7 -12.43 5.48 31.65
CA GLY A 7 -11.52 4.57 30.99
C GLY A 7 -11.84 4.57 29.50
N GLY A 8 -11.01 5.26 28.72
CA GLY A 8 -11.07 5.23 27.26
C GLY A 8 -10.98 3.78 26.78
N SER A 9 -12.11 3.24 26.33
CA SER A 9 -12.16 1.94 25.66
C SER A 9 -11.31 2.05 24.39
N ILE A 10 -10.14 1.42 24.43
CA ILE A 10 -9.29 1.27 23.25
C ILE A 10 -10.04 0.28 22.36
N ALA A 11 -10.71 0.76 21.32
CA ALA A 11 -11.42 -0.10 20.37
C ALA A 11 -10.43 -1.15 19.84
N SER A 12 -10.57 -2.40 20.27
CA SER A 12 -9.73 -3.49 19.76
C SER A 12 -10.12 -3.71 18.31
N MET A 13 -9.19 -3.45 17.38
CA MET A 13 -9.37 -3.85 15.98
C MET A 13 -9.69 -5.35 15.97
N SER A 14 -10.80 -5.74 15.33
CA SER A 14 -11.18 -7.15 15.22
C SER A 14 -10.16 -7.85 14.31
N VAL A 15 -9.22 -8.58 14.92
CA VAL A 15 -8.22 -9.35 14.19
C VAL A 15 -8.60 -10.83 14.26
N GLU A 16 -8.80 -11.45 13.09
CA GLU A 16 -8.99 -12.89 12.97
C GLU A 16 -7.64 -13.57 12.68
N LYS A 17 -7.29 -14.61 13.44
CA LYS A 17 -6.02 -15.33 13.29
C LYS A 17 -6.22 -16.60 12.47
N PHE A 18 -5.49 -16.71 11.38
CA PHE A 18 -5.38 -17.93 10.57
C PHE A 18 -4.04 -18.62 10.76
N SER A 19 -4.05 -19.96 10.83
CA SER A 19 -2.85 -20.78 10.76
C SER A 19 -2.80 -21.45 9.40
N VAL A 20 -1.68 -21.30 8.69
CA VAL A 20 -1.50 -21.82 7.33
C VAL A 20 -0.17 -22.56 7.27
N SER A 21 -0.19 -23.76 6.68
CA SER A 21 1.02 -24.54 6.43
C SER A 21 1.52 -24.28 5.02
N PHE A 22 2.84 -24.15 4.87
CA PHE A 22 3.51 -23.95 3.60
C PHE A 22 4.53 -25.06 3.35
N GLU A 23 4.79 -25.34 2.08
CA GLU A 23 5.99 -26.07 1.69
C GLU A 23 7.23 -25.29 2.16
N GLY A 24 8.29 -26.02 2.53
CA GLY A 24 9.46 -25.44 3.22
C GLY A 24 10.16 -24.35 2.40
N GLY A 25 10.35 -24.57 1.10
CA GLY A 25 10.91 -23.58 0.18
C GLY A 25 10.03 -22.34 0.06
N LEU A 26 8.71 -22.50 -0.07
CA LEU A 26 7.77 -21.39 -0.14
C LEU A 26 7.77 -20.56 1.15
N ALA A 27 7.81 -21.19 2.33
CA ALA A 27 7.88 -20.48 3.60
C ALA A 27 9.14 -19.60 3.70
N ALA A 28 10.28 -20.10 3.21
CA ALA A 28 11.53 -19.33 3.18
C ALA A 28 11.45 -18.13 2.22
N MET A 29 10.85 -18.32 1.04
CA MET A 29 10.63 -17.24 0.07
C MET A 29 9.72 -16.14 0.64
N VAL A 30 8.62 -16.50 1.29
CA VAL A 30 7.70 -15.55 1.92
C VAL A 30 8.41 -14.74 3.02
N ARG A 31 9.19 -15.41 3.89
CA ARG A 31 9.95 -14.71 4.93
C ARG A 31 10.97 -13.74 4.36
N LYS A 32 11.65 -14.14 3.27
CA LYS A 32 12.62 -13.29 2.57
C LYS A 32 11.94 -12.06 1.96
N ALA A 33 10.84 -12.22 1.24
CA ALA A 33 10.09 -11.12 0.64
C ALA A 33 9.59 -10.13 1.70
N ALA A 34 8.98 -10.63 2.77
CA ALA A 34 8.55 -9.78 3.89
C ALA A 34 9.72 -8.99 4.50
N ALA A 35 10.89 -9.61 4.66
CA ALA A 35 12.07 -8.94 5.18
C ALA A 35 12.62 -7.87 4.23
N GLU A 36 12.66 -8.13 2.92
CA GLU A 36 13.07 -7.16 1.89
C GLU A 36 12.16 -5.91 1.89
N GLU A 37 10.87 -6.12 2.13
CA GLU A 37 9.85 -5.06 2.21
C GLU A 37 9.71 -4.45 3.62
N LYS A 38 10.49 -4.94 4.61
CA LYS A 38 10.46 -4.51 6.02
C LYS A 38 9.09 -4.67 6.69
N LEU A 39 8.34 -5.70 6.30
CA LEU A 39 7.05 -6.07 6.86
C LEU A 39 7.15 -7.32 7.73
N SER A 40 6.19 -7.50 8.63
CA SER A 40 5.97 -8.80 9.26
C SER A 40 5.43 -9.79 8.22
N VAL A 41 5.66 -11.09 8.40
CA VAL A 41 5.11 -12.13 7.50
C VAL A 41 3.59 -12.04 7.43
N SER A 42 2.91 -11.80 8.56
CA SER A 42 1.45 -11.65 8.59
C SER A 42 0.98 -10.41 7.83
N SER A 43 1.68 -9.28 7.96
CA SER A 43 1.34 -8.05 7.22
C SER A 43 1.54 -8.25 5.72
N TRP A 44 2.68 -8.82 5.32
CA TRP A 44 2.97 -9.12 3.92
C TRP A 44 1.93 -10.07 3.31
N LEU A 45 1.55 -11.13 4.03
CA LEU A 45 0.50 -12.06 3.58
C LEU A 45 -0.88 -11.39 3.50
N ALA A 46 -1.21 -10.51 4.44
CA ALA A 46 -2.47 -9.77 4.42
C ALA A 46 -2.54 -8.85 3.19
N GLU A 47 -1.47 -8.11 2.89
CA GLU A 47 -1.39 -7.24 1.71
C GLU A 47 -1.48 -8.05 0.41
N ALA A 48 -0.77 -9.18 0.32
CA ALA A 48 -0.84 -10.07 -0.83
C ALA A 48 -2.26 -10.66 -1.03
N ALA A 49 -2.92 -11.04 0.08
CA ALA A 49 -4.29 -11.53 0.05
C ALA A 49 -5.28 -10.45 -0.39
N GLU A 50 -5.13 -9.22 0.10
CA GLU A 50 -5.96 -8.08 -0.27
C GLU A 50 -5.79 -7.75 -1.76
N ALA A 51 -4.54 -7.68 -2.25
CA ALA A 51 -4.25 -7.44 -3.66
C ALA A 51 -4.93 -8.48 -4.55
N LYS A 52 -4.82 -9.76 -4.20
CA LYS A 52 -5.45 -10.86 -4.95
C LYS A 52 -6.97 -10.82 -4.89
N ALA A 53 -7.55 -10.51 -3.74
CA ALA A 53 -9.00 -10.38 -3.58
C ALA A 53 -9.55 -9.21 -4.42
N ARG A 54 -8.86 -8.07 -4.40
CA ARG A 54 -9.21 -6.89 -5.20
C ARG A 54 -9.14 -7.18 -6.70
N GLN A 55 -8.09 -7.84 -7.17
CA GLN A 55 -7.96 -8.27 -8.57
C GLN A 55 -9.08 -9.23 -8.98
N ARG A 56 -9.44 -10.18 -8.12
CA ARG A 56 -10.55 -11.10 -8.38
C ARG A 56 -11.90 -10.38 -8.47
N HIS A 57 -12.16 -9.45 -7.54
CA HIS A 57 -13.38 -8.66 -7.57
C HIS A 57 -13.46 -7.78 -8.83
N LEU A 58 -12.36 -7.12 -9.18
CA LEU A 58 -12.26 -6.35 -10.42
C LEU A 58 -12.55 -7.23 -11.64
N ARG A 59 -11.98 -8.44 -11.69
CA ARG A 59 -12.24 -9.37 -12.79
C ARG A 59 -13.73 -9.71 -12.91
N HIS A 60 -14.39 -10.02 -11.80
CA HIS A 60 -15.83 -10.30 -11.81
C HIS A 60 -16.66 -9.09 -12.28
N ALA A 61 -16.29 -7.87 -11.87
CA ALA A 61 -16.97 -6.67 -12.32
C ALA A 61 -16.80 -6.45 -13.84
N LEU A 62 -15.59 -6.68 -14.37
CA LEU A 62 -15.32 -6.59 -15.80
C LEU A 62 -16.05 -7.67 -16.61
N ASP A 63 -16.10 -8.90 -16.10
CA ASP A 63 -16.83 -9.99 -16.74
C ASP A 63 -18.34 -9.67 -16.80
N ALA A 64 -18.92 -9.12 -15.72
CA ALA A 64 -20.32 -8.69 -15.69
C ALA A 64 -20.60 -7.55 -16.69
N PHE A 65 -19.72 -6.55 -16.73
CA PHE A 65 -19.82 -5.45 -17.70
C PHE A 65 -19.76 -5.96 -19.15
N ALA A 66 -18.85 -6.88 -19.46
CA ALA A 66 -18.72 -7.44 -20.79
C ALA A 66 -19.94 -8.29 -21.19
N ALA A 67 -20.61 -8.95 -20.23
CA ALA A 67 -21.84 -9.68 -20.49
C ALA A 67 -23.01 -8.74 -20.86
N GLU A 68 -23.06 -7.54 -20.29
CA GLU A 68 -24.11 -6.55 -20.56
C GLU A 68 -23.86 -5.75 -21.85
N HIS A 69 -22.60 -5.35 -22.09
CA HIS A 69 -22.25 -4.40 -23.15
C HIS A 69 -21.44 -5.01 -24.31
N GLY A 70 -21.06 -6.28 -24.20
CA GLY A 70 -20.12 -6.92 -25.11
C GLY A 70 -18.66 -6.70 -24.69
N ALA A 71 -17.78 -7.57 -25.18
CA ALA A 71 -16.36 -7.45 -24.93
C ALA A 71 -15.77 -6.21 -25.62
N LEU A 72 -14.86 -5.51 -24.92
CA LEU A 72 -14.07 -4.44 -25.52
C LEU A 72 -13.19 -5.02 -26.63
N ARG A 73 -13.14 -4.35 -27.77
CA ARG A 73 -12.24 -4.68 -28.87
C ARG A 73 -10.84 -4.15 -28.59
N ASP A 74 -9.82 -4.79 -29.17
CA ASP A 74 -8.43 -4.40 -28.94
C ASP A 74 -8.15 -2.92 -29.24
N ALA A 75 -8.73 -2.38 -30.32
CA ALA A 75 -8.61 -0.96 -30.67
C ALA A 75 -9.23 -0.01 -29.62
N GLU A 76 -10.29 -0.44 -28.95
CA GLU A 76 -10.94 0.33 -27.87
C GLU A 76 -10.09 0.27 -26.60
N ILE A 77 -9.50 -0.88 -26.29
CA ILE A 77 -8.57 -1.04 -25.17
C ILE A 77 -7.34 -0.15 -25.37
N GLU A 78 -6.76 -0.15 -26.57
CA GLU A 78 -5.59 0.69 -26.88
C GLU A 78 -5.90 2.18 -26.69
N GLU A 79 -7.07 2.64 -27.12
CA GLU A 79 -7.48 4.04 -26.95
C GLU A 79 -7.76 4.39 -25.48
N LEU A 80 -8.40 3.49 -24.74
CA LEU A 80 -8.60 3.65 -23.29
C LEU A 80 -7.26 3.71 -22.53
N VAL A 81 -6.30 2.85 -22.88
CA VAL A 81 -4.96 2.86 -22.26
C VAL A 81 -4.22 4.16 -22.61
N ARG A 82 -4.29 4.62 -23.86
CA ARG A 82 -3.68 5.87 -24.33
C ARG A 82 -4.22 7.07 -23.53
N SER A 83 -5.55 7.18 -23.42
CA SER A 83 -6.23 8.25 -22.69
C SER A 83 -6.01 8.19 -21.17
N ALA A 84 -6.01 7.00 -20.57
CA ALA A 84 -5.71 6.81 -19.15
C ALA A 84 -4.27 7.25 -18.81
N ARG A 85 -3.29 6.93 -19.66
CA ARG A 85 -1.90 7.37 -19.47
C ARG A 85 -1.76 8.89 -19.61
N ALA A 86 -2.44 9.49 -20.59
CA ALA A 86 -2.43 10.95 -20.79
C ALA A 86 -3.09 11.71 -19.63
N SER A 87 -4.10 11.12 -19.00
CA SER A 87 -4.82 11.71 -17.87
C SER A 87 -4.23 11.36 -16.50
N SER A 88 -3.32 10.39 -16.43
CA SER A 88 -2.66 9.97 -15.19
C SER A 88 -1.76 11.10 -14.66
N ARG A 89 -2.33 11.93 -13.79
CA ARG A 89 -1.57 12.85 -12.94
C ARG A 89 -0.86 12.03 -11.88
N MET A 90 0.37 11.61 -12.18
CA MET A 90 1.25 10.95 -11.23
C MET A 90 1.36 11.79 -9.96
N THR A 91 0.77 11.33 -8.85
CA THR A 91 1.03 11.85 -7.51
C THR A 91 2.43 11.37 -7.10
N GLY A 92 3.46 12.06 -7.58
CA GLY A 92 4.82 11.86 -7.10
C GLY A 92 4.93 12.26 -5.62
N PRO A 93 5.74 11.56 -4.81
CA PRO A 93 5.95 11.93 -3.41
C PRO A 93 6.53 13.36 -3.31
N PRO A 94 6.20 14.14 -2.25
CA PRO A 94 6.62 15.52 -2.13
C PRO A 94 8.15 15.63 -2.20
N ARG A 95 8.68 16.37 -3.18
CA ARG A 95 10.11 16.68 -3.30
C ARG A 95 10.53 17.52 -2.08
N ASN A 96 11.25 16.90 -1.16
CA ASN A 96 11.83 17.57 0.01
C ASN A 96 12.84 18.63 -0.46
N ARG A 97 12.49 19.92 -0.37
CA ARG A 97 13.42 21.02 -0.65
C ARG A 97 14.39 21.13 0.52
N PRO A 98 15.72 21.16 0.29
CA PRO A 98 16.67 21.34 1.38
C PRO A 98 16.44 22.71 2.05
N ARG A 99 16.15 22.69 3.36
CA ARG A 99 16.12 23.89 4.19
C ARG A 99 17.51 24.51 4.14
N LYS A 100 17.62 25.76 3.66
CA LYS A 100 18.87 26.54 3.72
C LYS A 100 19.37 26.55 5.17
N SER A 101 20.46 25.83 5.43
CA SER A 101 21.16 25.91 6.71
C SER A 101 21.71 27.32 6.88
N ALA A 102 21.23 28.04 7.88
CA ALA A 102 21.82 29.29 8.31
C ALA A 102 23.29 29.05 8.68
N ARG A 103 24.20 29.55 7.84
CA ARG A 103 25.64 29.48 8.06
C ARG A 103 25.99 30.40 9.23
N GLY A 104 26.07 29.81 10.42
CA GLY A 104 26.60 30.47 11.60
C GLY A 104 28.02 30.99 11.33
N LYS A 105 28.21 32.31 11.42
CA LYS A 105 29.53 32.92 11.52
C LYS A 105 30.08 32.58 12.91
N ARG A 106 30.95 31.58 12.96
CA ARG A 106 31.76 31.26 14.14
C ARG A 106 32.76 32.39 14.38
N SER A 107 32.73 32.90 15.60
CA SER A 107 33.78 33.71 16.23
C SER A 107 35.15 33.07 16.04
N ARG A 108 36.16 33.89 15.74
CA ARG A 108 37.56 33.60 16.05
C ARG A 108 38.09 34.73 16.93
N LYS A 109 38.56 34.31 18.11
CA LYS A 109 39.32 35.09 19.08
C LYS A 109 40.82 34.76 18.87
N VAL A 110 41.67 35.64 19.41
CA VAL A 110 43.12 35.47 19.73
C VAL A 110 44.07 35.89 18.61
N ALA A 111 44.71 37.06 18.74
CA ALA A 111 45.93 37.29 19.53
C ALA A 111 45.92 38.74 20.06
#